data_AF-A0A8R1I0T6-F1
#
_entry.id   AF-A0A8R1I0T6-F1
#
_cell.length_a   1.000
_cell.length_b   1.000
_cell.length_c   1.000
_cell.angle_alpha   90.00
_cell.angle_beta   90.00
_cell.angle_gamma   90.00
#
_symmetry.space_group_name_H-M   'P 1'
#
loop_
_entity.id
_entity.type
_entity.pdbx_description
1 polymer ?
#
loop_
_entity_poly.entity_id
_entity_poly.type
_entity_poly.pdbx_seq_one_letter_code
_entity_poly.pdbx_strand_id
1 'polypeptide(L)'
;MDSSAPFDISEFPHITQIRLKSFTGELGGKIRINCSGITPKQQKGPTCGLVALSMCLEHFGVVVDVETILEKAREMGFTKQGEMYSAEFLASLINEFLPNSASASNFPDAKTFSQSIFDGNLLLIAYDCGPNYQPVYKNGNSAHWLLAVSLAPA
;
A
#
# COMPACT_ATOMS: atom_id res chain seq x y z
N MET A 1 34.36 -11.69 -25.35
CA MET A 1 34.08 -12.82 -24.46
C MET A 1 33.54 -12.22 -23.19
N ASP A 2 32.22 -12.17 -23.12
CA ASP A 2 31.48 -11.51 -22.04
C ASP A 2 31.51 -12.44 -20.83
N SER A 3 32.07 -11.96 -19.72
CA SER A 3 32.22 -12.67 -18.47
C SER A 3 31.28 -12.02 -17.46
N SER A 4 29.98 -12.23 -17.63
CA SER A 4 29.01 -11.93 -16.58
C SER A 4 29.10 -13.01 -15.50
N ALA A 5 29.71 -12.65 -14.37
CA ALA A 5 29.70 -13.47 -13.18
C ALA A 5 28.24 -13.80 -12.80
N PRO A 6 27.95 -15.03 -12.33
CA PRO A 6 26.61 -15.38 -11.90
C PRO A 6 26.17 -14.47 -10.74
N PHE A 7 24.97 -13.92 -10.88
CA PHE A 7 24.31 -13.09 -9.87
C PHE A 7 24.26 -13.81 -8.52
N ASP A 8 25.05 -13.32 -7.54
CA ASP A 8 25.13 -13.90 -6.20
C ASP A 8 24.08 -13.25 -5.29
N ILE A 9 23.05 -14.04 -4.95
CA ILE A 9 21.93 -13.63 -4.11
C ILE A 9 22.38 -13.36 -2.66
N SER A 10 23.58 -13.84 -2.26
CA SER A 10 24.11 -13.66 -0.91
C SER A 10 24.70 -12.27 -0.63
N GLU A 11 24.90 -11.45 -1.66
CA GLU A 11 25.39 -10.06 -1.52
C GLU A 11 24.28 -9.05 -1.17
N PHE A 12 23.01 -9.44 -1.29
CA PHE A 12 21.92 -8.60 -0.82
C PHE A 12 21.84 -8.69 0.71
N PRO A 13 21.76 -7.55 1.44
CA PRO A 13 21.44 -7.60 2.85
C PRO A 13 20.13 -8.37 2.95
N HIS A 14 20.11 -9.44 3.77
CA HIS A 14 18.90 -10.17 4.11
C HIS A 14 17.82 -9.11 4.33
N ILE A 15 16.88 -8.98 3.39
CA ILE A 15 15.69 -8.17 3.61
C ILE A 15 15.16 -8.73 4.90
N THR A 16 15.35 -7.95 5.96
CA THR A 16 14.94 -8.30 7.29
C THR A 16 13.47 -8.57 7.13
N GLN A 17 13.12 -9.85 7.10
CA GLN A 17 11.92 -10.32 7.74
C GLN A 17 11.97 -9.65 9.10
N ILE A 18 11.38 -8.48 9.22
CA ILE A 18 10.85 -7.98 10.48
C ILE A 18 9.70 -8.94 10.76
N ARG A 19 10.11 -10.13 11.17
CA ARG A 19 9.29 -11.18 11.69
C ARG A 19 8.88 -10.57 13.03
N LEU A 20 7.69 -9.97 13.07
CA LEU A 20 7.00 -9.63 14.30
C LEU A 20 6.80 -10.94 15.07
N LYS A 21 7.86 -11.43 15.73
CA LYS A 21 7.92 -12.73 16.40
C LYS A 21 7.21 -12.75 17.74
N SER A 22 6.56 -11.66 18.14
CA SER A 22 5.84 -11.61 19.40
C SER A 22 4.66 -10.65 19.31
N PHE A 23 3.69 -11.00 18.49
CA PHE A 23 2.30 -10.65 18.80
C PHE A 23 1.59 -11.95 19.23
N THR A 24 2.02 -12.49 20.37
CA THR A 24 1.24 -13.50 21.10
C THR A 24 0.05 -12.75 21.68
N GLY A 25 -1.08 -12.81 20.95
CA GLY A 25 -2.29 -12.05 21.21
C GLY A 25 -3.05 -12.46 22.47
N GLU A 26 -2.40 -12.43 23.64
CA GLU A 26 -3.08 -12.78 24.91
C GLU A 26 -3.14 -11.64 25.92
N LEU A 27 -2.19 -10.70 25.98
CA LEU A 27 -2.27 -9.54 26.89
C LEU A 27 -1.48 -8.36 26.34
N GLY A 28 -2.12 -7.49 25.53
CA GLY A 28 -1.45 -6.33 24.95
C GLY A 28 -2.35 -5.10 25.00
N GLY A 29 -2.13 -4.21 25.97
CA GLY A 29 -2.76 -2.89 25.99
C GLY A 29 -2.47 -2.14 24.68
N LYS A 30 -3.51 -1.55 24.08
CA LYS A 30 -3.40 -0.76 22.85
C LYS A 30 -3.04 0.68 23.21
N ILE A 31 -1.77 1.06 23.11
CA ILE A 31 -1.37 2.47 23.16
C ILE A 31 -1.47 3.05 21.75
N ARG A 32 -2.34 4.04 21.57
CA ARG A 32 -2.49 4.80 20.32
C ARG A 32 -1.66 6.07 20.45
N ILE A 33 -0.47 6.09 19.86
CA ILE A 33 0.27 7.34 19.65
C ILE A 33 -0.30 7.95 18.36
N ASN A 34 -1.06 9.04 18.49
CA ASN A 34 -1.63 9.74 17.34
C ASN A 34 -0.56 10.67 16.75
N CYS A 35 0.17 10.21 15.74
CA CYS A 35 1.12 11.02 14.98
C CYS A 35 0.93 10.91 13.46
N SER A 36 -0.18 10.37 12.97
CA SER A 36 -0.52 10.38 11.55
C SER A 36 -1.98 10.78 11.37
N GLY A 37 -2.27 11.67 10.43
CA GLY A 37 -3.63 12.07 10.04
C GLY A 37 -4.42 10.94 9.36
N ILE A 38 -4.17 9.68 9.70
CA ILE A 38 -4.72 8.50 9.05
C ILE A 38 -5.40 7.63 10.10
N THR A 39 -6.68 7.34 9.91
CA THR A 39 -7.38 6.36 10.73
C THR A 39 -7.30 4.98 10.06
N PRO A 40 -6.72 3.95 10.71
CA PRO A 40 -6.70 2.60 10.16
C PRO A 40 -8.11 2.06 9.93
N LYS A 41 -8.38 1.55 8.72
CA LYS A 41 -9.68 1.04 8.28
C LYS A 41 -9.55 -0.42 7.83
N GLN A 42 -10.52 -1.25 8.20
CA GLN A 42 -10.60 -2.64 7.76
C GLN A 42 -11.50 -2.73 6.53
N GLN A 43 -11.06 -3.46 5.51
CA GLN A 43 -11.85 -3.66 4.30
C GLN A 43 -13.07 -4.57 4.51
N LYS A 44 -14.03 -4.45 3.59
CA LYS A 44 -15.14 -5.38 3.42
C LYS A 44 -15.18 -5.86 1.97
N GLY A 45 -15.18 -7.17 1.75
CA GLY A 45 -15.09 -7.71 0.39
C GLY A 45 -13.76 -7.33 -0.30
N PRO A 46 -13.74 -7.14 -1.63
CA PRO A 46 -12.52 -6.89 -2.41
C PRO A 46 -12.02 -5.44 -2.36
N THR A 47 -12.46 -4.62 -1.41
CA THR A 47 -12.25 -3.16 -1.36
C THR A 47 -10.89 -2.68 -0.82
N CYS A 48 -9.88 -3.56 -0.74
CA CYS A 48 -8.56 -3.22 -0.16
C CYS A 48 -7.94 -1.94 -0.75
N GLY A 49 -7.93 -1.79 -2.07
CA GLY A 49 -7.40 -0.60 -2.76
C GLY A 49 -8.20 0.67 -2.44
N LEU A 50 -9.54 0.57 -2.36
CA LEU A 50 -10.41 1.71 -2.07
C LEU A 50 -10.30 2.17 -0.61
N VAL A 51 -10.11 1.22 0.32
CA VAL A 51 -9.86 1.50 1.73
C VAL A 51 -8.51 2.16 1.92
N ALA A 52 -7.48 1.67 1.23
CA ALA A 52 -6.15 2.27 1.23
C ALA A 52 -6.16 3.69 0.65
N LEU A 53 -6.95 3.92 -0.42
CA LEU A 53 -7.23 5.25 -0.97
C LEU A 53 -7.90 6.16 0.07
N SER A 54 -8.97 5.71 0.74
CA SER A 54 -9.66 6.50 1.78
C SER A 54 -8.73 6.89 2.93
N MET A 55 -7.83 6.00 3.35
CA MET A 55 -6.80 6.29 4.34
C MET A 55 -5.78 7.32 3.84
N CYS A 56 -5.39 7.23 2.57
CA CYS A 56 -4.52 8.20 1.91
C CYS A 56 -5.15 9.60 1.85
N LEU A 57 -6.42 9.70 1.43
CA LEU A 57 -7.15 10.98 1.38
C LEU A 57 -7.27 11.65 2.76
N GLU A 58 -7.51 10.86 3.81
CA GLU A 58 -7.64 11.36 5.19
C GLU A 58 -6.36 12.07 5.64
N HIS A 59 -5.19 11.57 5.24
CA HIS A 59 -3.89 12.22 5.50
C HIS A 59 -3.85 13.66 4.98
N PHE A 60 -4.48 13.92 3.83
CA PHE A 60 -4.57 15.24 3.20
C PHE A 60 -5.81 16.04 3.65
N GLY A 61 -6.51 15.59 4.69
CA GLY A 61 -7.72 16.25 5.22
C GLY A 61 -8.98 16.00 4.39
N VAL A 62 -8.94 15.11 3.40
CA VAL A 62 -10.07 14.75 2.56
C VAL A 62 -10.75 13.50 3.13
N VAL A 63 -11.87 13.70 3.82
CA VAL A 63 -12.62 12.60 4.45
C VAL A 63 -13.73 12.15 3.50
N VAL A 64 -13.51 11.02 2.83
CA VAL A 64 -14.47 10.38 1.93
C VAL A 64 -14.68 8.94 2.36
N ASP A 65 -15.94 8.51 2.39
CA ASP A 65 -16.30 7.14 2.72
C ASP A 65 -16.00 6.18 1.54
N VAL A 66 -15.81 4.90 1.86
CA VAL A 66 -15.41 3.88 0.89
C VAL A 66 -16.53 3.61 -0.14
N GLU A 67 -17.81 3.84 0.20
CA GLU A 67 -18.92 3.63 -0.74
C GLU A 67 -18.90 4.71 -1.82
N THR A 68 -18.71 5.99 -1.45
CA THR A 68 -18.52 7.08 -2.42
C THR A 68 -17.34 6.81 -3.37
N ILE A 69 -16.23 6.29 -2.85
CA ILE A 69 -15.06 5.90 -3.67
C ILE A 69 -15.43 4.74 -4.61
N LEU A 70 -16.20 3.76 -4.12
CA LEU A 70 -16.67 2.62 -4.91
C LEU A 70 -17.63 3.05 -6.03
N GLU A 71 -18.55 3.95 -5.75
CA GLU A 71 -19.46 4.53 -6.74
C GLU A 71 -18.68 5.23 -7.85
N LYS A 72 -17.72 6.10 -7.48
CA LYS A 72 -16.84 6.75 -8.46
C LYS A 72 -16.04 5.75 -9.29
N ALA A 73 -15.47 4.72 -8.66
CA ALA A 73 -14.72 3.68 -9.36
C ALA A 73 -15.60 2.87 -10.35
N ARG A 74 -16.88 2.67 -10.03
CA ARG A 74 -17.87 2.03 -10.92
C ARG A 74 -18.22 2.94 -12.10
N GLU A 75 -18.42 4.24 -11.86
CA GLU A 75 -18.66 5.23 -12.93
C GLU A 75 -17.52 5.26 -13.95
N MET A 76 -16.27 5.16 -13.47
CA MET A 76 -15.08 5.10 -14.32
C MET A 76 -14.85 3.73 -15.00
N GLY A 77 -15.67 2.72 -14.67
CA GLY A 77 -15.54 1.37 -15.22
C GLY A 77 -14.34 0.57 -14.69
N PHE A 78 -13.74 0.99 -13.58
CA PHE A 78 -12.54 0.34 -13.01
C PHE A 78 -12.86 -0.89 -12.16
N THR A 79 -14.10 -0.99 -11.66
CA THR A 79 -14.50 -2.05 -10.74
C THR A 79 -15.99 -2.36 -10.83
N LYS A 80 -16.37 -3.58 -10.44
CA LYS A 80 -17.77 -3.99 -10.24
C LYS A 80 -18.13 -4.05 -8.76
N GLN A 81 -17.28 -4.64 -7.93
CA GLN A 81 -17.54 -4.92 -6.51
C GLN A 81 -16.51 -4.29 -5.56
N GLY A 82 -15.53 -3.54 -6.08
CA GLY A 82 -14.47 -2.87 -5.33
C GLY A 82 -13.08 -3.45 -5.56
N GLU A 83 -12.96 -4.50 -6.36
CA GLU A 83 -11.69 -5.01 -6.86
C GLU A 83 -10.92 -3.93 -7.63
N MET A 84 -9.61 -3.87 -7.43
CA MET A 84 -8.72 -2.93 -8.13
C MET A 84 -7.46 -3.67 -8.55
N TYR A 85 -7.30 -3.92 -9.85
CA TYR A 85 -6.21 -4.73 -10.40
C TYR A 85 -5.16 -3.93 -11.18
N SER A 86 -5.36 -2.62 -11.34
CA SER A 86 -4.43 -1.74 -12.06
C SER A 86 -4.01 -0.58 -11.16
N ALA A 87 -2.70 -0.31 -11.14
CA ALA A 87 -2.13 0.84 -10.45
C ALA A 87 -2.52 2.14 -11.15
N GLU A 88 -2.61 2.14 -12.47
CA GLU A 88 -3.03 3.27 -13.30
C GLU A 88 -4.49 3.65 -13.02
N PHE A 89 -5.37 2.66 -12.88
CA PHE A 89 -6.76 2.90 -12.49
C PHE A 89 -6.85 3.45 -11.07
N LEU A 90 -6.08 2.90 -10.12
CA LEU A 90 -6.07 3.41 -8.75
C LEU A 90 -5.52 4.84 -8.68
N ALA A 91 -4.44 5.15 -9.40
CA ALA A 91 -3.89 6.50 -9.49
C ALA A 91 -4.88 7.48 -10.14
N SER A 92 -5.54 7.07 -11.22
CA SER A 92 -6.59 7.88 -11.87
C SER A 92 -7.74 8.17 -10.90
N LEU A 93 -8.17 7.16 -10.13
CA LEU A 93 -9.22 7.31 -9.13
C LEU A 93 -8.81 8.25 -7.99
N ILE A 94 -7.55 8.21 -7.53
CA ILE A 94 -7.03 9.17 -6.53
C ILE A 94 -7.13 10.60 -7.07
N ASN A 95 -6.78 10.80 -8.34
CA ASN A 95 -6.80 12.12 -8.98
C ASN A 95 -8.22 12.71 -9.13
N GLU A 96 -9.29 11.93 -9.01
CA GLU A 96 -10.66 12.44 -8.91
C GLU A 96 -10.91 13.18 -7.58
N PHE A 97 -10.21 12.80 -6.51
CA PHE A 97 -10.36 13.38 -5.18
C PHE A 97 -9.23 14.33 -4.80
N LEU A 98 -8.02 14.09 -5.34
CA LEU A 98 -6.83 14.92 -5.17
C LEU A 98 -6.16 15.13 -6.54
N PRO A 99 -6.59 16.14 -7.32
CA PRO A 99 -6.11 16.35 -8.68
C PRO A 99 -4.58 16.46 -8.77
N ASN A 100 -4.01 15.80 -9.78
CA ASN A 100 -2.56 15.77 -10.07
C ASN A 100 -1.67 15.32 -8.90
N SER A 101 -2.20 14.52 -7.98
CA SER A 101 -1.49 14.09 -6.77
C SER A 101 -0.98 12.65 -6.83
N ALA A 102 -1.41 11.86 -7.81
CA ALA A 102 -1.01 10.46 -7.95
C ALA A 102 -0.58 10.09 -9.37
N SER A 103 0.42 9.22 -9.46
CA SER A 103 0.85 8.56 -10.69
C SER A 103 1.24 7.11 -10.41
N ALA A 104 1.02 6.24 -11.39
CA ALA A 104 1.45 4.85 -11.32
C ALA A 104 2.89 4.72 -11.84
N SER A 105 3.68 3.90 -11.18
CA SER A 105 5.04 3.56 -11.61
C SER A 105 5.39 2.13 -11.18
N ASN A 106 6.44 1.56 -11.78
CA ASN A 106 6.97 0.28 -11.34
C ASN A 106 7.48 0.38 -9.89
N PHE A 107 7.49 -0.76 -9.21
CA PHE A 107 7.99 -0.82 -7.84
C PHE A 107 9.44 -0.29 -7.77
N PRO A 108 9.74 0.71 -6.91
CA PRO A 108 11.06 1.31 -6.84
C PRO A 108 12.07 0.35 -6.20
N ASP A 109 13.37 0.57 -6.45
CA ASP A 109 14.41 -0.09 -5.68
C ASP A 109 14.35 0.28 -4.19
N ALA A 110 15.00 -0.50 -3.33
CA ALA A 110 14.92 -0.32 -1.88
C ALA A 110 15.39 1.06 -1.39
N LYS A 111 16.38 1.66 -2.06
CA LYS A 111 16.91 2.99 -1.71
C LYS A 111 15.88 4.06 -2.06
N THR A 112 15.36 4.02 -3.27
CA THR A 112 14.32 4.94 -3.75
C THR A 112 13.04 4.81 -2.92
N PHE A 113 12.61 3.57 -2.61
CA PHE A 113 11.48 3.31 -1.72
C PHE A 113 11.68 3.96 -0.35
N SER A 114 12.82 3.70 0.28
CA SER A 114 13.12 4.23 1.62
C SER A 114 13.16 5.75 1.61
N GLN A 115 13.83 6.34 0.61
CA GLN A 115 13.91 7.79 0.48
C GLN A 115 12.53 8.42 0.30
N SER A 116 11.68 7.87 -0.56
CA SER A 116 10.31 8.36 -0.75
C SER A 116 9.52 8.37 0.56
N ILE A 117 9.63 7.31 1.37
CA ILE A 117 8.99 7.25 2.69
C ILE A 117 9.60 8.30 3.65
N PHE A 118 10.92 8.47 3.66
CA PHE A 118 11.57 9.50 4.48
C PHE A 118 11.17 10.92 4.10
N ASP A 119 10.95 11.18 2.81
CA ASP A 119 10.49 12.47 2.29
C ASP A 119 9.00 12.73 2.58
N GLY A 120 8.32 11.81 3.29
CA GLY A 120 6.91 11.95 3.68
C GLY A 120 5.92 11.55 2.60
N ASN A 121 6.36 10.93 1.49
CA ASN A 121 5.44 10.45 0.47
C ASN A 121 4.64 9.24 0.97
N LEU A 122 3.36 9.21 0.60
CA LEU A 122 2.51 8.03 0.76
C LEU A 122 2.61 7.14 -0.47
N LEU A 123 2.89 5.85 -0.27
CA LEU A 123 3.00 4.88 -1.37
C LEU A 123 1.91 3.82 -1.25
N LEU A 124 1.10 3.70 -2.29
CA LEU A 124 0.16 2.59 -2.46
C LEU A 124 0.84 1.48 -3.26
N ILE A 125 1.02 0.32 -2.63
CA ILE A 125 1.78 -0.79 -3.22
C ILE A 125 0.84 -1.96 -3.47
N ALA A 126 0.82 -2.44 -4.71
CA ALA A 126 0.23 -3.71 -5.09
C ALA A 126 1.16 -4.85 -4.65
N TYR A 127 0.58 -5.88 -4.03
CA TYR A 127 1.31 -7.07 -3.62
C TYR A 127 0.39 -8.30 -3.58
N ASP A 128 0.93 -9.52 -3.58
CA ASP A 128 0.12 -10.71 -3.32
C ASP A 128 0.04 -11.02 -1.83
N CYS A 129 -1.17 -11.25 -1.34
CA CYS A 129 -1.43 -11.59 0.06
C CYS A 129 -1.11 -13.06 0.36
N GLY A 130 -0.17 -13.28 1.26
CA GLY A 130 0.23 -14.59 1.77
C GLY A 130 -0.52 -14.98 3.04
N PRO A 131 -0.19 -16.14 3.63
CA PRO A 131 -0.62 -16.48 4.99
C PRO A 131 -0.28 -15.35 5.96
N ASN A 132 -1.15 -15.10 6.95
CA ASN A 132 -1.02 -14.00 7.92
C ASN A 132 -0.94 -12.59 7.28
N TYR A 133 -1.50 -12.40 6.09
CA TYR A 133 -1.54 -11.13 5.37
C TYR A 133 -0.17 -10.57 4.94
N GLN A 134 0.89 -11.39 5.01
CA GLN A 134 2.24 -10.97 4.65
C GLN A 134 2.36 -10.77 3.13
N PRO A 135 3.26 -9.89 2.66
CA PRO A 135 3.59 -9.82 1.25
C PRO A 135 4.27 -11.10 0.75
N VAL A 136 3.79 -11.62 -0.37
CA VAL A 136 4.40 -12.72 -1.11
C VAL A 136 4.40 -12.40 -2.60
N TYR A 137 5.06 -13.23 -3.40
CA TYR A 137 4.95 -13.22 -4.86
C TYR A 137 4.17 -14.47 -5.30
N LYS A 138 2.96 -14.27 -5.82
CA LYS A 138 2.06 -15.32 -6.33
C LYS A 138 1.50 -14.98 -7.72
N ASN A 139 2.20 -14.12 -8.46
CA ASN A 139 1.83 -13.72 -9.82
C ASN A 139 0.41 -13.13 -9.91
N GLY A 140 0.01 -12.31 -8.92
CA GLY A 140 -1.29 -11.62 -8.92
C GLY A 140 -2.48 -12.46 -8.47
N ASN A 141 -2.30 -13.77 -8.22
CA ASN A 141 -3.41 -14.67 -7.83
C ASN A 141 -4.03 -14.35 -6.47
N SER A 142 -3.38 -13.50 -5.67
CA SER A 142 -3.90 -13.03 -4.40
C SER A 142 -3.67 -11.52 -4.25
N ALA A 143 -3.87 -10.76 -5.34
CA ALA A 143 -3.61 -9.34 -5.40
C ALA A 143 -4.28 -8.57 -4.25
N HIS A 144 -3.52 -7.64 -3.68
CA HIS A 144 -3.87 -6.83 -2.54
C HIS A 144 -3.15 -5.47 -2.60
N TRP A 145 -3.61 -4.54 -1.78
CA TRP A 145 -3.05 -3.20 -1.69
C TRP A 145 -2.63 -2.91 -0.26
N LEU A 146 -1.45 -2.30 -0.09
CA LEU A 146 -1.02 -1.72 1.17
C LEU A 146 -0.76 -0.22 0.99
N LEU A 147 -0.96 0.54 2.07
CA LEU A 147 -0.53 1.92 2.18
C LEU A 147 0.74 1.96 3.04
N ALA A 148 1.88 2.29 2.44
CA ALA A 148 3.12 2.51 3.17
C ALA A 148 3.19 3.97 3.62
N VAL A 149 3.45 4.16 4.91
CA VAL A 149 3.46 5.46 5.59
C VAL A 149 4.73 5.61 6.42
N SER A 150 5.23 6.83 6.54
CA SER A 150 6.29 7.18 7.48
C SER A 150 5.71 7.65 8.81
N LEU A 151 6.45 7.42 9.90
CA LEU A 151 6.18 8.01 11.22
C LEU A 151 7.09 9.24 11.48
N ALA A 152 7.93 9.63 10.53
CA ALA A 152 8.80 10.78 10.69
C ALA A 152 7.97 12.07 10.68
N PRO A 153 8.18 12.99 11.64
CA PRO A 153 7.61 14.33 11.54
C PRO A 153 8.19 15.02 10.29
N ALA A 154 7.31 15.62 9.49
CA ALA A 154 7.69 16.50 8.38
C ALA A 154 8.46 17.74 8.86
#